data_AF-A0A961LYJ3-F1
#
_entry.id   AF-A0A961LYJ3-F1
#
_cell.length_a   1.000
_cell.length_b   1.000
_cell.length_c   1.000
_cell.angle_alpha   90.00
_cell.angle_beta   90.00
_cell.angle_gamma   90.00
#
_symmetry.space_group_name_H-M   'P 1'
#
loop_
_entity.id
_entity.type
_entity.pdbx_description
1 polymer ?
#
loop_
_entity_poly.entity_id
_entity_poly.type
_entity_poly.pdbx_seq_one_letter_code
_entity_poly.pdbx_strand_id
1 'polypeptide(L)'
;MDEASGSVRRRRVFYVPGYDPFPPRRYREFYRKEGAAQAALSGYDFDMRAETGGGQYVWRVETGIGGQTTEARVEVLVWSDLVQSSMRRGIAATYLLLARTLWIFASTGALGAMIRLRPGPMLTGAWPVGMLTGQLLAGLVAMAGVWWGAVALLGGVPGHAAGAVLGLAALSGVLMVFRKLDTKLFAYYMLYDFAQVAQHRGAFGEALQARLDGFTEAVAAALDEGNDEVLVVGHSSGAALAVAIVAAVERRGLRAGGAALALLTLGQAIPMQAFLP
;
A
#
# COMPACT_ATOMS: atom_id res chain seq x y z
N MET A 1 10.29 -20.97 -34.26
CA MET A 1 11.11 -20.52 -33.11
C MET A 1 11.30 -19.05 -33.38
N ASP A 2 10.30 -18.26 -32.99
CA ASP A 2 10.15 -16.89 -33.49
C ASP A 2 10.86 -15.95 -32.52
N GLU A 3 12.17 -15.81 -32.73
CA GLU A 3 13.01 -14.80 -32.11
C GLU A 3 12.68 -13.43 -32.69
N ALA A 4 11.71 -12.76 -32.09
CA ALA A 4 11.52 -11.33 -32.22
C ALA A 4 11.14 -10.69 -30.88
N SER A 5 11.71 -11.16 -29.76
CA SER A 5 11.79 -10.31 -28.57
C SER A 5 12.86 -9.24 -28.84
N GLY A 6 12.46 -8.10 -29.38
CA GLY A 6 13.38 -6.98 -29.62
C GLY A 6 14.16 -6.65 -28.36
N SER A 7 15.47 -6.39 -28.47
CA SER A 7 16.29 -6.03 -27.32
C SER A 7 15.80 -4.68 -26.76
N VAL A 8 15.26 -4.68 -25.54
CA VAL A 8 14.87 -3.45 -24.83
C VAL A 8 16.14 -2.71 -24.39
N ARG A 9 16.43 -1.55 -24.99
CA ARG A 9 17.55 -0.68 -24.62
C ARG A 9 17.09 0.58 -23.89
N ARG A 10 15.92 1.10 -24.24
CA ARG A 10 15.32 2.29 -23.62
C ARG A 10 13.97 1.96 -23.02
N ARG A 11 13.86 2.11 -21.70
CA ARG A 11 12.64 1.81 -20.94
C ARG A 11 12.12 3.05 -20.24
N ARG A 12 10.83 3.33 -20.38
CA ARG A 12 10.10 4.20 -19.44
C ARG A 12 9.51 3.33 -18.34
N VAL A 13 9.78 3.67 -17.08
CA VAL A 13 9.25 2.92 -15.93
C VAL A 13 8.35 3.81 -15.10
N PHE A 14 7.13 3.34 -14.85
CA PHE A 14 6.19 3.98 -13.92
C PHE A 14 5.99 3.07 -12.72
N TYR A 15 6.46 3.50 -11.54
CA TYR A 15 6.26 2.77 -10.30
C TYR A 15 5.01 3.28 -9.58
N VAL A 16 4.05 2.39 -9.34
CA VAL A 16 2.82 2.63 -8.61
C VAL A 16 2.94 2.05 -7.22
N PRO A 17 3.19 2.88 -6.18
CA PRO A 17 3.24 2.41 -4.81
C PRO A 17 1.84 1.98 -4.34
N GLY A 18 1.82 1.09 -3.35
CA GLY A 18 0.60 0.77 -2.61
C GLY A 18 0.17 1.90 -1.69
N TYR A 19 -0.51 1.56 -0.60
CA TYR A 19 -0.99 2.51 0.41
C TYR A 19 0.16 3.11 1.23
N ASP A 20 1.03 3.89 0.59
CA ASP A 20 2.28 4.36 1.17
C ASP A 20 2.26 5.87 1.43
N PRO A 21 2.45 6.33 2.68
CA PRO A 21 2.46 7.75 3.01
C PRO A 21 3.78 8.45 2.65
N PHE A 22 4.77 7.76 2.09
CA PHE A 22 6.08 8.36 1.89
C PHE A 22 6.16 9.31 0.68
N PRO A 23 6.98 10.36 0.79
CA PRO A 23 7.20 11.26 -0.32
C PRO A 23 8.07 10.59 -1.39
N PRO A 24 7.87 10.95 -2.68
CA PRO A 24 8.65 10.46 -3.82
C PRO A 24 10.18 10.38 -3.62
N ARG A 25 10.76 11.38 -2.94
CA ARG A 25 12.21 11.44 -2.65
C ARG A 25 12.73 10.19 -1.95
N ARG A 26 11.90 9.51 -1.15
CA ARG A 26 12.28 8.30 -0.42
C ARG A 26 12.50 7.13 -1.39
N TYR A 27 11.64 6.97 -2.40
CA TYR A 27 11.80 5.92 -3.41
C TYR A 27 13.06 6.12 -4.23
N ARG A 28 13.34 7.37 -4.63
CA ARG A 28 14.58 7.69 -5.35
C ARG A 28 15.83 7.32 -4.55
N GLU A 29 15.83 7.64 -3.25
CA GLU A 29 16.96 7.32 -2.38
C GLU A 29 17.11 5.81 -2.14
N PHE A 30 16.00 5.08 -1.99
CA PHE A 30 16.03 3.61 -1.95
C PHE A 30 16.54 3.03 -3.26
N TYR A 31 16.08 3.52 -4.40
CA TYR A 31 16.54 3.05 -5.70
C TYR A 31 18.05 3.28 -5.86
N ARG A 32 18.56 4.46 -5.48
CA ARG A 32 19.98 4.81 -5.55
C ARG A 32 20.83 3.86 -4.71
N LYS A 33 20.44 3.65 -3.44
CA LYS A 33 21.20 2.83 -2.50
C LYS A 33 21.10 1.34 -2.83
N GLU A 34 19.89 0.83 -2.95
CA GLU A 34 19.65 -0.60 -3.12
C GLU A 34 19.93 -1.05 -4.57
N GLY A 35 19.76 -0.18 -5.56
CA GLY A 35 20.18 -0.43 -6.94
C GLY A 35 21.69 -0.58 -7.09
N ALA A 36 22.47 0.28 -6.43
CA ALA A 36 23.93 0.14 -6.39
C ALA A 36 24.38 -1.14 -5.66
N ALA A 37 23.71 -1.49 -4.56
CA ALA A 37 23.98 -2.74 -3.86
C ALA A 37 23.67 -3.97 -4.73
N GLN A 38 22.53 -3.98 -5.44
CA GLN A 38 22.15 -5.04 -6.37
C GLN A 38 23.16 -5.17 -7.52
N ALA A 39 23.65 -4.05 -8.04
CA ALA A 39 24.67 -4.00 -9.09
C ALA A 39 25.99 -4.63 -8.64
N ALA A 40 26.46 -4.27 -7.45
CA ALA A 40 27.66 -4.85 -6.86
C ALA A 40 27.51 -6.38 -6.62
N LEU A 41 26.34 -6.83 -6.18
CA LEU A 41 26.06 -8.26 -5.98
C LEU A 41 25.98 -9.03 -7.30
N SER A 42 25.44 -8.41 -8.36
CA SER A 42 25.18 -9.08 -9.64
C SER A 42 26.31 -8.91 -10.65
N GLY A 43 27.27 -8.03 -10.40
CA GLY A 43 28.41 -7.77 -11.28
C GLY A 43 28.08 -6.97 -12.54
N TYR A 44 27.18 -5.98 -12.45
CA TYR A 44 26.85 -5.08 -13.57
C TYR A 44 27.14 -3.61 -13.24
N ASP A 45 27.34 -2.80 -14.28
CA ASP A 45 27.56 -1.35 -14.12
C ASP A 45 26.25 -0.64 -13.81
N PHE A 46 26.26 0.31 -12.88
CA PHE A 46 25.08 1.07 -12.48
C PHE A 46 25.43 2.54 -12.29
N ASP A 47 24.75 3.41 -13.04
CA ASP A 47 24.76 4.85 -12.83
C ASP A 47 23.33 5.37 -12.70
N MET A 48 23.12 6.34 -11.82
CA MET A 48 21.81 6.93 -11.57
C MET A 48 21.92 8.43 -11.44
N ARG A 49 21.11 9.15 -12.23
CA ARG A 49 21.08 10.61 -12.28
C ARG A 49 19.67 11.13 -12.08
N ALA A 50 19.51 12.15 -11.24
CA ALA A 50 18.25 12.87 -11.15
C ALA A 50 18.01 13.63 -12.46
N GLU A 51 16.76 13.64 -12.92
CA GLU A 51 16.40 14.42 -14.11
C GLU A 51 15.95 15.81 -13.69
N THR A 52 16.64 16.85 -14.18
CA THR A 52 16.27 18.25 -13.96
C THR A 52 15.24 18.69 -15.01
N GLY A 53 14.16 19.35 -14.57
CA GLY A 53 13.16 19.93 -15.46
C GLY A 53 12.08 18.98 -16.00
N GLY A 54 12.24 17.65 -15.88
CA GLY A 54 11.31 16.63 -16.38
C GLY A 54 10.08 16.32 -15.51
N GLY A 55 9.70 17.23 -14.60
CA GLY A 55 8.67 16.99 -13.58
C GLY A 55 9.26 16.58 -12.23
N GLN A 56 8.44 16.64 -11.18
CA GLN A 56 8.89 16.28 -9.84
C GLN A 56 9.14 14.75 -9.78
N TYR A 57 10.36 14.36 -9.43
CA TYR A 57 10.75 12.98 -9.05
C TYR A 57 10.93 11.94 -10.16
N VAL A 58 11.44 12.37 -11.32
CA VAL A 58 11.97 11.48 -12.36
C VAL A 58 13.47 11.30 -12.20
N TRP A 59 13.98 10.09 -12.47
CA TRP A 59 15.42 9.83 -12.55
C TRP A 59 15.74 8.88 -13.69
N ARG A 60 16.97 8.98 -14.19
CA ARG A 60 17.54 8.10 -15.21
C ARG A 60 18.49 7.11 -14.56
N VAL A 61 18.45 5.88 -15.04
CA VAL A 61 19.31 4.79 -14.63
C VAL A 61 19.96 4.24 -15.89
N GLU A 62 21.28 4.19 -15.91
CA GLU A 62 22.05 3.53 -16.96
C GLU A 62 22.68 2.27 -16.35
N THR A 63 22.54 1.15 -17.05
CA THR A 63 23.16 -0.11 -16.63
C THR A 63 23.95 -0.75 -17.76
N GLY A 64 25.08 -1.37 -17.41
CA GLY A 64 25.88 -2.21 -18.30
C GLY A 64 25.79 -3.67 -17.88
N ILE A 65 24.93 -4.46 -18.55
CA ILE A 65 24.69 -5.87 -18.23
C ILE A 65 25.09 -6.71 -19.45
N GLY A 66 26.03 -7.66 -19.28
CA GLY A 66 26.45 -8.55 -20.37
C GLY A 66 27.01 -7.82 -21.59
N GLY A 67 27.70 -6.68 -21.39
CA GLY A 67 28.24 -5.84 -22.46
C GLY A 67 27.21 -4.99 -23.21
N GLN A 68 25.94 -4.98 -22.76
CA GLN A 68 24.89 -4.12 -23.32
C GLN A 68 24.57 -2.98 -22.36
N THR A 69 24.58 -1.76 -22.89
CA THR A 69 24.11 -0.57 -22.17
C THR A 69 22.61 -0.43 -22.35
N THR A 70 21.89 -0.32 -21.24
CA THR A 70 20.46 -0.02 -21.22
C THR A 70 20.17 1.22 -20.37
N GLU A 71 19.11 1.92 -20.72
CA GLU A 71 18.66 3.12 -20.04
C GLU A 71 17.21 2.95 -19.58
N ALA A 72 16.95 3.26 -18.32
CA ALA A 72 15.62 3.32 -17.75
C ALA A 72 15.33 4.72 -17.19
N ARG A 73 14.23 5.33 -17.63
CA ARG A 73 13.70 6.58 -17.08
C ARG A 73 12.55 6.27 -16.14
N VAL A 74 12.79 6.40 -14.84
CA VAL A 74 11.88 5.97 -13.78
C VAL A 74 11.11 7.15 -13.20
N GLU A 75 9.80 6.99 -13.06
CA GLU A 75 8.90 7.94 -12.42
C GLU A 75 8.02 7.22 -11.39
N VAL A 76 7.74 7.90 -10.27
CA VAL A 76 6.83 7.37 -9.25
C VAL A 76 5.48 8.05 -9.36
N LEU A 77 4.45 7.25 -9.60
CA LEU A 77 3.06 7.70 -9.69
C LEU A 77 2.46 7.86 -8.27
N VAL A 78 2.72 9.00 -7.65
CA VAL A 78 2.39 9.22 -6.24
C VAL A 78 0.98 9.71 -5.96
N TRP A 79 0.41 9.13 -4.91
CA TRP A 79 -0.89 9.48 -4.32
C TRP A 79 -0.81 9.55 -2.79
N SER A 80 0.40 9.80 -2.26
CA SER A 80 0.70 9.73 -0.83
C SER A 80 0.01 10.83 -0.02
N ASP A 81 -0.42 11.93 -0.65
CA ASP A 81 -1.29 12.95 -0.06
C ASP A 81 -2.67 12.38 0.32
N LEU A 82 -3.27 11.59 -0.57
CA LEU A 82 -4.54 10.90 -0.31
C LEU A 82 -4.39 9.87 0.81
N VAL A 83 -3.29 9.10 0.80
CA VAL A 83 -2.95 8.16 1.87
C VAL A 83 -2.77 8.89 3.21
N GLN A 84 -1.96 9.95 3.27
CA GLN A 84 -1.74 10.69 4.51
C GLN A 84 -3.03 11.32 5.05
N SER A 85 -3.92 11.80 4.19
CA SER A 85 -5.19 12.40 4.59
C SER A 85 -6.12 11.38 5.26
N SER A 86 -6.16 10.15 4.74
CA SER A 86 -7.04 9.07 5.23
C SER A 86 -6.53 8.39 6.51
N MET A 87 -5.25 8.54 6.85
CA MET A 87 -4.63 8.01 8.07
C MET A 87 -4.93 8.80 9.36
N ARG A 88 -5.51 10.02 9.26
CA ARG A 88 -5.79 10.89 10.40
C ARG A 88 -7.03 10.44 11.17
N ARG A 89 -6.87 9.44 12.04
CA ARG A 89 -7.95 8.88 12.86
C ARG A 89 -7.53 8.64 14.31
N GLY A 90 -8.48 8.87 15.23
CA GLY A 90 -8.35 8.51 16.64
C GLY A 90 -8.66 7.03 16.89
N ILE A 91 -8.26 6.51 18.06
CA ILE A 91 -8.35 5.09 18.41
C ILE A 91 -9.79 4.54 18.25
N ALA A 92 -10.79 5.23 18.82
CA ALA A 92 -12.19 4.79 18.71
C ALA A 92 -12.68 4.73 17.25
N ALA A 93 -12.31 5.72 16.44
CA ALA A 93 -12.63 5.75 15.01
C ALA A 93 -11.94 4.61 14.25
N THR A 94 -10.74 4.18 14.66
CA THR A 94 -10.06 3.00 14.11
C THR A 94 -10.83 1.72 14.40
N TYR A 95 -11.33 1.52 15.62
CA TYR A 95 -12.12 0.32 15.94
C TYR A 95 -13.47 0.29 15.21
N LEU A 96 -14.14 1.45 15.06
CA LEU A 96 -15.33 1.53 14.22
C LEU A 96 -15.00 1.22 12.74
N LEU A 97 -13.86 1.71 12.26
CA LEU A 97 -13.38 1.41 10.91
C LEU A 97 -13.10 -0.08 10.74
N LEU A 98 -12.46 -0.74 11.72
CA LEU A 98 -12.25 -2.19 11.73
C LEU A 98 -13.58 -2.93 11.58
N ALA A 99 -14.56 -2.61 12.42
CA ALA A 99 -15.88 -3.23 12.37
C ALA A 99 -16.56 -3.01 11.01
N ARG A 100 -16.52 -1.78 10.48
CA ARG A 100 -17.10 -1.44 9.17
C ARG A 100 -16.40 -2.18 8.03
N THR A 101 -15.07 -2.23 8.03
CA THR A 101 -14.28 -2.93 7.01
C THR A 101 -14.59 -4.42 7.03
N LEU A 102 -14.54 -5.05 8.20
CA LEU A 102 -14.91 -6.47 8.37
C LEU A 102 -16.35 -6.75 7.91
N TRP A 103 -17.29 -5.87 8.27
CA TRP A 103 -18.67 -5.98 7.84
C TRP A 103 -18.80 -5.94 6.31
N ILE A 104 -18.11 -5.04 5.63
CA ILE A 104 -18.14 -4.95 4.16
C ILE A 104 -17.58 -6.23 3.55
N PHE A 105 -16.39 -6.67 3.97
CA PHE A 105 -15.79 -7.91 3.46
C PHE A 105 -16.67 -9.14 3.71
N ALA A 106 -17.31 -9.23 4.88
CA ALA A 106 -18.20 -10.35 5.22
C ALA A 106 -19.52 -10.29 4.42
N SER A 107 -20.20 -9.14 4.43
CA SER A 107 -21.53 -8.97 3.83
C SER A 107 -21.53 -9.07 2.30
N THR A 108 -20.40 -8.83 1.64
CA THR A 108 -20.28 -9.02 0.18
C THR A 108 -19.77 -10.41 -0.21
N GLY A 109 -19.44 -11.27 0.76
CA GLY A 109 -18.83 -12.57 0.50
C GLY A 109 -17.33 -12.52 0.15
N ALA A 110 -16.74 -11.32 0.06
CA ALA A 110 -15.32 -11.14 -0.25
C ALA A 110 -14.41 -11.84 0.78
N LEU A 111 -14.77 -11.80 2.07
CA LEU A 111 -14.04 -12.51 3.12
C LEU A 111 -14.01 -14.03 2.88
N GLY A 112 -15.15 -14.60 2.46
CA GLY A 112 -15.26 -16.02 2.13
C GLY A 112 -14.41 -16.39 0.91
N ALA A 113 -14.35 -15.51 -0.09
CA ALA A 113 -13.46 -15.69 -1.25
C ALA A 113 -11.97 -15.57 -0.86
N MET A 114 -11.63 -14.62 0.01
CA MET A 114 -10.26 -14.44 0.51
C MET A 114 -9.76 -15.66 1.29
N ILE A 115 -10.54 -16.19 2.24
CA ILE A 115 -10.12 -17.32 3.08
C ILE A 115 -9.82 -18.60 2.27
N ARG A 116 -10.36 -18.71 1.05
CA ARG A 116 -10.06 -19.83 0.12
C ARG A 116 -8.70 -19.71 -0.58
N LEU A 117 -8.02 -18.57 -0.46
CA LEU A 117 -6.68 -18.36 -1.00
C LEU A 117 -5.60 -19.04 -0.13
N ARG A 118 -4.36 -19.04 -0.63
CA ARG A 118 -3.22 -19.61 0.08
C ARG A 118 -3.07 -18.97 1.47
N PRO A 119 -2.79 -19.76 2.53
CA PRO A 119 -2.82 -19.26 3.91
C PRO A 119 -1.78 -18.17 4.21
N GLY A 120 -0.63 -18.16 3.53
CA GLY A 120 0.44 -17.17 3.77
C GLY A 120 -0.05 -15.72 3.64
N PRO A 121 -0.50 -15.28 2.45
CA PRO A 121 -1.10 -13.96 2.26
C PRO A 121 -2.31 -13.67 3.17
N MET A 122 -3.09 -14.71 3.50
CA MET A 122 -4.26 -14.55 4.37
C MET A 122 -3.90 -14.26 5.83
N LEU A 123 -2.81 -14.87 6.34
CA LEU A 123 -2.29 -14.55 7.67
C LEU A 123 -1.83 -13.08 7.76
N THR A 124 -1.17 -12.59 6.71
CA THR A 124 -0.81 -11.17 6.60
C THR A 124 -2.07 -10.29 6.60
N GLY A 125 -3.10 -10.64 5.83
CA GLY A 125 -4.37 -9.89 5.82
C GLY A 125 -5.14 -9.93 7.15
N ALA A 126 -5.03 -11.03 7.92
CA ALA A 126 -5.66 -11.18 9.23
C ALA A 126 -4.92 -10.43 10.35
N TRP A 127 -3.65 -10.04 10.13
CA TRP A 127 -2.82 -9.35 11.11
C TRP A 127 -3.47 -8.12 11.78
N PRO A 128 -3.99 -7.11 11.04
CA PRO A 128 -4.64 -5.96 11.66
C PRO A 128 -5.85 -6.36 12.52
N VAL A 129 -6.62 -7.37 12.10
CA VAL A 129 -7.80 -7.85 12.84
C VAL A 129 -7.37 -8.49 14.16
N GLY A 130 -6.45 -9.43 14.11
CA GLY A 130 -5.96 -10.14 15.29
C GLY A 130 -5.27 -9.19 16.27
N MET A 131 -4.40 -8.31 15.76
CA MET A 131 -3.66 -7.36 16.58
C MET A 131 -4.57 -6.35 17.26
N LEU A 132 -5.46 -5.68 16.52
CA LEU A 132 -6.39 -4.71 17.12
C LEU A 132 -7.36 -5.37 18.11
N THR A 133 -7.85 -6.56 17.81
CA THR A 133 -8.70 -7.32 18.73
C THR A 133 -7.92 -7.66 20.02
N GLY A 134 -6.69 -8.13 19.90
CA GLY A 134 -5.82 -8.43 21.05
C GLY A 134 -5.54 -7.19 21.91
N GLN A 135 -5.31 -6.03 21.29
CA GLN A 135 -5.11 -4.76 22.00
C GLN A 135 -6.36 -4.35 22.80
N LEU A 136 -7.54 -4.48 22.19
CA LEU A 136 -8.81 -4.19 22.85
C LEU A 136 -9.04 -5.15 24.03
N LEU A 137 -8.84 -6.45 23.84
CA LEU A 137 -8.98 -7.45 24.90
C LEU A 137 -8.01 -7.18 26.07
N ALA A 138 -6.74 -6.87 25.78
CA ALA A 138 -5.78 -6.50 26.81
C ALA A 138 -6.22 -5.26 27.60
N GLY A 139 -6.75 -4.25 26.92
CA GLY A 139 -7.31 -3.06 27.55
C GLY A 139 -8.54 -3.37 28.42
N LEU A 140 -9.43 -4.25 27.96
CA LEU A 140 -10.62 -4.67 28.71
C LEU A 140 -10.25 -5.49 29.96
N VAL A 141 -9.24 -6.36 29.87
CA VAL A 141 -8.69 -7.11 31.01
C VAL A 141 -8.09 -6.13 32.04
N ALA A 142 -7.33 -5.13 31.60
CA ALA A 142 -6.79 -4.11 32.49
C ALA A 142 -7.89 -3.30 33.17
N MET A 143 -8.93 -2.89 32.43
CA MET A 143 -10.11 -2.22 32.97
C MET A 143 -10.82 -3.07 34.02
N ALA A 144 -11.06 -4.35 33.74
CA ALA A 144 -11.71 -5.27 34.67
C ALA A 144 -10.88 -5.46 35.94
N GLY A 145 -9.57 -5.67 35.83
CA GLY A 145 -8.68 -5.82 36.98
C GLY A 145 -8.67 -4.58 37.88
N VAL A 146 -8.60 -3.38 37.29
CA VAL A 146 -8.65 -2.12 38.05
C VAL A 146 -10.01 -1.91 38.70
N TRP A 147 -11.11 -2.20 37.98
CA TRP A 147 -12.46 -2.12 38.55
C TRP A 147 -12.61 -3.03 39.76
N TRP A 148 -12.22 -4.31 39.63
CA TRP A 148 -12.33 -5.29 40.70
C TRP A 148 -11.49 -4.91 41.91
N GLY A 149 -10.26 -4.42 41.69
CA GLY A 149 -9.41 -3.90 42.76
C GLY A 149 -10.04 -2.71 43.49
N ALA A 150 -10.62 -1.76 42.77
CA ALA A 150 -11.30 -0.60 43.37
C ALA A 150 -12.53 -1.01 44.20
N VAL A 151 -13.34 -1.94 43.70
CA VAL A 151 -14.49 -2.49 44.43
C VAL A 151 -14.04 -3.23 45.68
N ALA A 152 -12.97 -4.03 45.60
CA ALA A 152 -12.44 -4.77 46.74
C ALA A 152 -11.87 -3.86 47.84
N LEU A 153 -11.27 -2.73 47.47
CA LEU A 153 -10.65 -1.79 48.42
C LEU A 153 -11.62 -0.81 49.06
N LEU A 154 -12.57 -0.27 48.28
CA LEU A 154 -13.46 0.81 48.75
C LEU A 154 -14.88 0.33 49.07
N GLY A 155 -15.32 -0.79 48.47
CA GLY A 155 -16.67 -1.32 48.63
C GLY A 155 -17.79 -0.44 48.07
N GLY A 156 -18.98 -1.03 47.94
CA GLY A 156 -20.23 -0.32 47.64
C GLY A 156 -20.18 0.58 46.39
N VAL A 157 -21.02 1.62 46.41
CA VAL A 157 -21.11 2.60 45.31
C VAL A 157 -19.77 3.34 45.06
N PRO A 158 -19.01 3.78 46.08
CA PRO A 158 -17.72 4.45 45.86
C PRO A 158 -16.69 3.59 45.12
N GLY A 159 -16.61 2.29 45.44
CA GLY A 159 -15.72 1.35 44.75
C GLY A 159 -16.10 1.14 43.28
N HIS A 160 -17.39 1.02 42.97
CA HIS A 160 -17.86 0.95 41.59
C HIS A 160 -17.60 2.24 40.80
N ALA A 161 -17.86 3.41 41.41
CA ALA A 161 -17.62 4.70 40.76
C ALA A 161 -16.12 4.92 40.49
N ALA A 162 -15.25 4.67 41.49
CA ALA A 162 -13.81 4.75 41.33
C ALA A 162 -13.30 3.73 40.30
N GLY A 163 -13.79 2.50 40.37
CA GLY A 163 -13.47 1.43 39.42
C GLY A 163 -13.85 1.78 37.98
N ALA A 164 -14.97 2.47 37.76
CA ALA A 164 -15.40 2.94 36.44
C ALA A 164 -14.39 3.93 35.85
N VAL A 165 -14.06 4.96 36.62
CA VAL A 165 -13.18 6.03 36.17
C VAL A 165 -11.76 5.51 35.97
N LEU A 166 -11.21 4.81 36.95
CA LEU A 166 -9.84 4.27 36.89
C LEU A 166 -9.73 3.14 35.85
N GLY A 167 -10.76 2.31 35.71
CA GLY A 167 -10.80 1.25 34.71
C GLY A 167 -10.83 1.80 33.29
N LEU A 168 -11.64 2.84 33.03
CA LEU A 168 -11.66 3.51 31.73
C LEU A 168 -10.31 4.20 31.41
N ALA A 169 -9.68 4.79 32.43
CA ALA A 169 -8.34 5.36 32.29
C ALA A 169 -7.31 4.27 31.96
N ALA A 170 -7.39 3.09 32.59
CA ALA A 170 -6.52 1.95 32.31
C ALA A 170 -6.70 1.42 30.88
N LEU A 171 -7.94 1.20 30.43
CA LEU A 171 -8.25 0.83 29.05
C LEU A 171 -7.64 1.83 28.06
N SER A 172 -7.90 3.12 28.28
CA SER A 172 -7.39 4.19 27.43
C SER A 172 -5.86 4.22 27.41
N GLY A 173 -5.23 4.05 28.57
CA GLY A 173 -3.77 3.96 28.73
C GLY A 173 -3.16 2.83 27.91
N VAL A 174 -3.71 1.62 28.03
CA VAL A 174 -3.26 0.45 27.28
C VAL A 174 -3.37 0.68 25.77
N LEU A 175 -4.53 1.17 25.29
CA LEU A 175 -4.73 1.44 23.87
C LEU A 175 -3.80 2.54 23.34
N MET A 176 -3.52 3.58 24.13
CA MET A 176 -2.55 4.62 23.78
C MET A 176 -1.12 4.07 23.70
N VAL A 177 -0.73 3.16 24.59
CA VAL A 177 0.58 2.49 24.52
C VAL A 177 0.69 1.69 23.23
N PHE A 178 -0.30 0.87 22.90
CA PHE A 178 -0.30 0.13 21.64
C PHE A 178 -0.30 1.03 20.42
N ARG A 179 -1.04 2.14 20.46
CA ARG A 179 -1.02 3.15 19.38
C ARG A 179 0.38 3.72 19.16
N LYS A 180 1.16 3.95 20.22
CA LYS A 180 2.56 4.39 20.11
C LYS A 180 3.46 3.29 19.54
N LEU A 181 3.23 2.04 19.94
CA LEU A 181 3.97 0.87 19.45
C LEU A 181 3.62 0.50 18.00
N ASP A 182 2.53 1.05 17.43
CA ASP A 182 2.07 0.71 16.09
C ASP A 182 3.07 1.07 14.98
N THR A 183 4.04 1.95 15.26
CA THR A 183 5.19 2.19 14.38
C THR A 183 6.03 0.94 14.09
N LYS A 184 5.91 -0.10 14.93
CA LYS A 184 6.55 -1.41 14.77
C LYS A 184 5.55 -2.54 14.48
N LEU A 185 4.30 -2.40 14.93
CA LEU A 185 3.27 -3.42 14.76
C LEU A 185 2.51 -3.30 13.43
N PHE A 186 2.47 -2.11 12.82
CA PHE A 186 1.80 -1.82 11.54
C PHE A 186 0.30 -2.19 11.48
N ALA A 187 -0.38 -2.38 12.62
CA ALA A 187 -1.77 -2.84 12.63
C ALA A 187 -2.73 -1.76 12.15
N TYR A 188 -2.56 -0.51 12.57
CA TYR A 188 -3.43 0.57 12.11
C TYR A 188 -3.16 0.88 10.64
N TYR A 189 -1.88 0.91 10.24
CA TYR A 189 -1.48 1.10 8.85
C TYR A 189 -2.14 0.08 7.93
N MET A 190 -2.02 -1.22 8.26
CA MET A 190 -2.62 -2.28 7.45
C MET A 190 -4.14 -2.17 7.43
N LEU A 191 -4.80 -1.90 8.56
CA LEU A 191 -6.25 -1.68 8.56
C LEU A 191 -6.65 -0.53 7.61
N TYR A 192 -5.89 0.56 7.59
CA TYR A 192 -6.22 1.70 6.73
C TYR A 192 -6.10 1.36 5.25
N ASP A 193 -5.15 0.52 4.84
CA ASP A 193 -5.04 0.01 3.46
C ASP A 193 -6.29 -0.80 3.07
N PHE A 194 -6.69 -1.77 3.90
CA PHE A 194 -7.92 -2.55 3.69
C PHE A 194 -9.18 -1.66 3.66
N ALA A 195 -9.24 -0.69 4.57
CA ALA A 195 -10.37 0.22 4.67
C ALA A 195 -10.48 1.17 3.46
N GLN A 196 -9.34 1.59 2.91
CA GLN A 196 -9.28 2.46 1.73
C GLN A 196 -10.00 1.83 0.53
N VAL A 197 -9.84 0.52 0.36
CA VAL A 197 -10.49 -0.24 -0.69
C VAL A 197 -11.93 -0.59 -0.32
N ALA A 198 -12.17 -1.05 0.91
CA ALA A 198 -13.50 -1.48 1.35
C ALA A 198 -14.53 -0.35 1.34
N GLN A 199 -14.15 0.89 1.69
CA GLN A 199 -15.09 2.02 1.77
C GLN A 199 -15.78 2.34 0.44
N HIS A 200 -15.15 1.98 -0.68
CA HIS A 200 -15.68 2.12 -2.04
C HIS A 200 -16.11 0.78 -2.65
N ARG A 201 -16.21 -0.28 -1.84
CA ARG A 201 -16.55 -1.64 -2.30
C ARG A 201 -15.65 -2.12 -3.45
N GLY A 202 -14.39 -1.74 -3.45
CA GLY A 202 -13.44 -2.13 -4.51
C GLY A 202 -13.38 -1.21 -5.72
N ALA A 203 -14.31 -0.23 -5.83
CA ALA A 203 -14.16 0.88 -6.75
C ALA A 203 -13.15 1.93 -6.24
N PHE A 204 -12.80 2.89 -7.08
CA PHE A 204 -11.96 4.02 -6.69
C PHE A 204 -12.83 5.22 -6.30
N GLY A 205 -12.49 5.88 -5.20
CA GLY A 205 -13.08 7.17 -4.86
C GLY A 205 -12.69 8.24 -5.89
N GLU A 206 -13.53 9.28 -6.03
CA GLU A 206 -13.38 10.33 -7.06
C GLU A 206 -11.96 10.93 -7.13
N ALA A 207 -11.39 11.30 -5.97
CA ALA A 207 -10.03 11.87 -5.91
C ALA A 207 -8.94 10.89 -6.38
N LEU A 208 -9.08 9.60 -6.09
CA LEU A 208 -8.13 8.59 -6.55
C LEU A 208 -8.36 8.27 -8.03
N GLN A 209 -9.60 8.23 -8.50
CA GLN A 209 -9.92 8.06 -9.92
C GLN A 209 -9.30 9.17 -10.76
N ALA A 210 -9.44 10.43 -10.36
CA ALA A 210 -8.82 11.56 -11.06
C ALA A 210 -7.28 11.45 -11.12
N ARG A 211 -6.63 10.91 -10.07
CA ARG A 211 -5.19 10.60 -10.10
C ARG A 211 -4.85 9.51 -11.11
N LEU A 212 -5.63 8.42 -11.13
CA LEU A 212 -5.44 7.31 -12.08
C LEU A 212 -5.64 7.76 -13.53
N ASP A 213 -6.59 8.66 -13.79
CA ASP A 213 -6.80 9.24 -15.12
C ASP A 213 -5.55 10.01 -15.58
N GLY A 214 -4.99 10.87 -14.72
CA GLY A 214 -3.74 11.57 -15.01
C GLY A 214 -2.54 10.64 -15.20
N PHE A 215 -2.45 9.56 -14.42
CA PHE A 215 -1.41 8.54 -14.61
C PHE A 215 -1.59 7.77 -15.93
N THR A 216 -2.83 7.51 -16.32
CA THR A 216 -3.16 6.88 -17.61
C THR A 216 -2.71 7.76 -18.76
N GLU A 217 -2.92 9.08 -18.69
CA GLU A 217 -2.38 10.01 -19.70
C GLU A 217 -0.85 9.96 -19.77
N ALA A 218 -0.16 9.98 -18.63
CA ALA A 218 1.30 9.93 -18.59
C ALA A 218 1.87 8.62 -19.19
N VAL A 219 1.25 7.48 -18.88
CA VAL A 219 1.65 6.17 -19.45
C VAL A 219 1.35 6.12 -20.95
N ALA A 220 0.18 6.61 -21.38
CA ALA A 220 -0.18 6.64 -22.79
C ALA A 220 0.78 7.52 -23.61
N ALA A 221 1.12 8.71 -23.12
CA ALA A 221 2.08 9.60 -23.77
C ALA A 221 3.46 8.95 -23.94
N ALA A 222 3.92 8.22 -22.92
CA ALA A 222 5.22 7.55 -22.95
C ALA A 222 5.35 6.46 -24.03
N LEU A 223 4.23 5.90 -24.53
CA LEU A 223 4.25 4.91 -25.60
C LEU A 223 4.74 5.50 -26.93
N ASP A 224 4.56 6.80 -27.13
CA ASP A 224 4.94 7.53 -28.36
C ASP A 224 6.28 8.30 -28.21
N GLU A 225 6.95 8.25 -27.06
CA GLU A 225 8.21 8.98 -26.78
C GLU A 225 9.47 8.30 -27.38
N GLY A 226 9.30 7.28 -28.22
CA GLY A 226 10.40 6.52 -28.81
C GLY A 226 11.10 5.55 -27.83
N ASN A 227 10.42 5.16 -26.76
CA ASN A 227 10.86 4.08 -25.87
C ASN A 227 10.70 2.73 -26.57
N ASP A 228 11.54 1.75 -26.21
CA ASP A 228 11.35 0.36 -26.67
C ASP A 228 10.25 -0.31 -25.82
N GLU A 229 10.18 0.05 -24.53
CA GLU A 229 9.22 -0.49 -23.57
C GLU A 229 8.73 0.60 -22.60
N VAL A 230 7.44 0.56 -22.29
CA VAL A 230 6.83 1.27 -21.15
C VAL A 230 6.41 0.22 -20.13
N LEU A 231 7.12 0.17 -19.01
CA LEU A 231 6.88 -0.77 -17.92
C LEU A 231 6.13 -0.07 -16.77
N VAL A 232 4.93 -0.52 -16.48
CA VAL A 232 4.19 -0.15 -15.27
C VAL A 232 4.46 -1.19 -14.19
N VAL A 233 4.99 -0.75 -13.04
CA VAL A 233 5.31 -1.60 -11.90
C VAL A 233 4.37 -1.30 -10.74
N GLY A 234 3.53 -2.26 -10.36
CA GLY A 234 2.64 -2.12 -9.20
C GLY A 234 3.14 -2.93 -8.00
N HIS A 235 3.26 -2.30 -6.83
CA HIS A 235 3.68 -2.98 -5.60
C HIS A 235 2.56 -3.06 -4.56
N SER A 236 2.39 -4.22 -3.92
CA SER A 236 1.38 -4.44 -2.88
C SER A 236 -0.04 -4.07 -3.38
N SER A 237 -0.79 -3.23 -2.66
CA SER A 237 -2.09 -2.70 -3.10
C SER A 237 -2.02 -1.80 -4.35
N GLY A 238 -0.83 -1.26 -4.67
CA GLY A 238 -0.57 -0.51 -5.89
C GLY A 238 -0.62 -1.37 -7.15
N ALA A 239 -0.56 -2.70 -7.01
CA ALA A 239 -0.78 -3.63 -8.12
C ALA A 239 -2.17 -3.47 -8.75
N ALA A 240 -3.22 -3.27 -7.96
CA ALA A 240 -4.56 -3.05 -8.48
C ALA A 240 -4.67 -1.71 -9.24
N LEU A 241 -3.99 -0.67 -8.74
CA LEU A 241 -3.90 0.63 -9.41
C LEU A 241 -3.13 0.52 -10.74
N ALA A 242 -2.00 -0.18 -10.76
CA ALA A 242 -1.22 -0.43 -11.97
C ALA A 242 -2.03 -1.20 -13.03
N VAL A 243 -2.78 -2.23 -12.63
CA VAL A 243 -3.71 -2.95 -13.52
C VAL A 243 -4.77 -2.01 -14.08
N ALA A 244 -5.37 -1.16 -13.25
CA ALA A 244 -6.39 -0.20 -13.68
C ALA A 244 -5.84 0.80 -14.72
N ILE A 245 -4.63 1.32 -14.50
CA ILE A 245 -3.92 2.22 -15.42
C ILE A 245 -3.64 1.51 -16.74
N VAL A 246 -2.99 0.34 -16.71
CA VAL A 246 -2.64 -0.43 -17.92
C VAL A 246 -3.90 -0.78 -18.72
N ALA A 247 -4.96 -1.26 -18.06
CA ALA A 247 -6.22 -1.57 -18.72
C ALA A 247 -6.89 -0.31 -19.32
N ALA A 248 -6.76 0.85 -18.68
CA ALA A 248 -7.26 2.12 -19.22
C ALA A 248 -6.47 2.60 -20.44
N VAL A 249 -5.15 2.41 -20.45
CA VAL A 249 -4.30 2.68 -21.62
C VAL A 249 -4.64 1.72 -22.76
N GLU A 250 -4.75 0.42 -22.48
CA GLU A 250 -5.06 -0.60 -23.49
C GLU A 250 -6.43 -0.36 -24.16
N ARG A 251 -7.45 0.06 -23.41
CA ARG A 251 -8.77 0.41 -23.96
C ARG A 251 -8.76 1.57 -24.95
N ARG A 252 -7.73 2.43 -24.94
CA ARG A 252 -7.55 3.51 -25.93
C ARG A 252 -6.98 2.99 -27.26
N GLY A 253 -6.50 1.75 -27.28
CA GLY A 253 -5.81 1.13 -28.40
C GLY A 253 -4.30 1.35 -28.34
N LEU A 254 -3.54 0.26 -28.47
CA LEU A 254 -2.08 0.30 -28.61
C LEU A 254 -1.71 0.44 -30.08
N ARG A 255 -0.87 1.42 -30.41
CA ARG A 255 -0.42 1.65 -31.78
C ARG A 255 0.59 0.60 -32.23
N ALA A 256 0.41 0.09 -33.44
CA ALA A 256 1.44 -0.72 -34.09
C ALA A 256 2.73 0.11 -34.27
N GLY A 257 3.86 -0.39 -33.78
CA GLY A 257 5.15 0.30 -33.84
C GLY A 257 5.43 1.29 -32.70
N GLY A 258 4.49 1.48 -31.76
CA GLY A 258 4.76 2.16 -30.49
C GLY A 258 5.56 1.28 -29.52
N ALA A 259 5.97 1.85 -28.38
CA ALA A 259 6.66 1.10 -27.33
C ALA A 259 5.81 -0.09 -26.83
N ALA A 260 6.45 -1.20 -26.47
CA ALA A 260 5.74 -2.31 -25.84
C ALA A 260 5.23 -1.91 -24.45
N LEU A 261 3.93 -2.09 -24.19
CA LEU A 261 3.36 -1.87 -22.86
C LEU A 261 3.51 -3.15 -22.01
N ALA A 262 4.18 -3.04 -20.87
CA ALA A 262 4.41 -4.15 -19.95
C ALA A 262 3.90 -3.84 -18.53
N LEU A 263 3.46 -4.88 -17.83
CA LEU A 263 3.01 -4.81 -16.44
C LEU A 263 3.82 -5.78 -15.57
N LEU A 264 4.41 -5.27 -14.49
CA LEU A 264 5.03 -6.07 -13.44
C LEU A 264 4.35 -5.80 -12.10
N THR A 265 3.87 -6.85 -11.44
CA THR A 265 3.34 -6.72 -10.07
C THR A 265 4.27 -7.38 -9.07
N LEU A 266 4.59 -6.68 -7.98
CA LEU A 266 5.47 -7.15 -6.90
C LEU A 266 4.66 -7.33 -5.62
N GLY A 267 4.53 -8.57 -5.16
CA GLY A 267 3.80 -8.89 -3.92
C GLY A 267 2.33 -8.43 -3.95
N GLN A 268 1.65 -8.65 -5.08
CA GLN A 268 0.30 -8.13 -5.33
C GLN A 268 -0.68 -8.43 -4.19
N ALA A 269 -1.54 -7.45 -3.89
CA ALA A 269 -2.68 -7.58 -2.98
C ALA A 269 -4.03 -7.42 -3.71
N ILE A 270 -4.08 -7.76 -5.01
CA ILE A 270 -5.25 -7.59 -5.88
C ILE A 270 -6.52 -8.26 -5.30
N PRO A 271 -6.48 -9.48 -4.75
CA PRO A 271 -7.69 -10.12 -4.21
C PRO A 271 -8.39 -9.36 -3.09
N MET A 272 -7.66 -8.52 -2.34
CA MET A 272 -8.25 -7.64 -1.33
C MET A 272 -9.27 -6.67 -1.94
N GLN A 273 -9.06 -6.29 -3.20
CA GLN A 273 -9.92 -5.38 -3.95
C GLN A 273 -10.86 -6.11 -4.90
N ALA A 274 -10.35 -7.06 -5.68
CA ALA A 274 -11.08 -7.69 -6.78
C ALA A 274 -12.28 -8.57 -6.36
N PHE A 275 -12.33 -9.02 -5.10
CA PHE A 275 -13.48 -9.77 -4.59
C PHE A 275 -14.60 -8.89 -4.03
N LEU A 276 -14.38 -7.58 -3.91
CA LEU A 276 -15.43 -6.63 -3.56
C LEU A 276 -16.26 -6.28 -4.81
N PRO A 277 -17.56 -5.95 -4.65
CA PRO A 277 -18.51 -5.79 -5.76
C PRO A 277 -18.45 -4.44 -6.46
#